data_AF-A0A934HJD9-F1
#
_entry.id   AF-A0A934HJD9-F1
#
_cell.length_a   1.000
_cell.length_b   1.000
_cell.length_c   1.000
_cell.angle_alpha   90.00
_cell.angle_beta   90.00
_cell.angle_gamma   90.00
#
_symmetry.space_group_name_H-M   'P 1'
#
loop_
_entity.id
_entity.type
_entity.pdbx_description
1 polymer ?
#
loop_
_entity_poly.entity_id
_entity_poly.type
_entity_poly.pdbx_seq_one_letter_code
_entity_poly.pdbx_strand_id
1 'polypeptide(L)'
;MFDIKWLESLELAQREIASTNRLVFLFFHDIACGGCEKTKTNTFTHPSVVEFISGAFAAVNFNVTESQEMTARYNVEWTPTFIIADEHGRELERWVGYLPPEDFLCQMHLSMGLADIHIKRFKDAESAFEWILDYNPNADAAPEARYFMGVALYKDSGDDEHLKRTWEAMNHRYPGNFWTKKASAWSH
;
A
#
# COMPACT_ATOMS: atom_id res chain seq x y z
N MET A 1 1.61 -24.92 -5.85
CA MET A 1 0.75 -23.79 -5.46
C MET A 1 1.63 -22.88 -4.64
N PHE A 2 1.79 -21.64 -5.09
CA PHE A 2 2.62 -20.65 -4.40
C PHE A 2 1.65 -19.92 -3.47
N ASP A 3 1.88 -20.00 -2.16
CA ASP A 3 1.04 -19.40 -1.12
C ASP A 3 1.85 -18.37 -0.34
N ILE A 4 1.18 -17.40 0.29
CA ILE A 4 1.85 -16.39 1.11
C ILE A 4 2.52 -17.07 2.31
N LYS A 5 3.82 -16.81 2.49
CA LYS A 5 4.55 -17.21 3.69
C LYS A 5 4.18 -16.29 4.85
N TRP A 6 3.26 -16.75 5.69
CA TRP A 6 2.90 -16.07 6.94
C TRP A 6 3.89 -16.42 8.05
N LEU A 7 4.57 -15.41 8.59
CA LEU A 7 5.43 -15.52 9.75
C LEU A 7 4.61 -15.47 11.04
N GLU A 8 5.12 -16.12 12.08
CA GLU A 8 4.39 -16.31 13.35
C GLU A 8 4.37 -15.05 14.23
N SER A 9 5.27 -14.09 14.01
CA SER A 9 5.34 -12.88 14.81
C SER A 9 5.95 -11.70 14.06
N LEU A 10 5.70 -10.49 14.56
CA LEU A 10 6.32 -9.26 14.06
C LEU A 10 7.84 -9.32 14.18
N GLU A 11 8.37 -9.86 15.28
CA GLU A 11 9.82 -9.97 15.51
C GLU A 11 10.49 -10.87 14.47
N LEU A 12 9.82 -11.96 14.04
CA LEU A 12 10.33 -12.80 12.97
C LEU A 12 10.30 -12.08 11.63
N ALA A 13 9.26 -11.30 11.33
CA ALA A 13 9.19 -10.48 10.13
C ALA A 13 10.31 -9.43 10.09
N GLN A 14 10.52 -8.72 11.20
CA GLN A 14 11.60 -7.75 11.34
C GLN A 14 12.99 -8.38 11.13
N ARG A 15 13.21 -9.58 11.68
CA ARG A 15 14.45 -10.33 11.45
C ARG A 15 14.61 -10.77 10.01
N GLU A 16 13.54 -11.19 9.34
CA GLU A 16 13.59 -11.63 7.95
C GLU A 16 13.99 -10.49 7.00
N ILE A 17 13.45 -9.29 7.23
CA ILE A 17 13.75 -8.12 6.39
C ILE A 17 15.00 -7.36 6.85
N ALA A 18 15.65 -7.79 7.93
CA ALA A 18 16.83 -7.13 8.44
C ALA A 18 17.92 -7.06 7.35
N SER A 19 18.39 -5.83 7.05
CA SER A 19 19.34 -5.55 5.96
C SER A 19 18.82 -5.75 4.54
N THR A 20 17.49 -5.77 4.36
CA THR A 20 16.83 -5.72 3.05
C THR A 20 16.08 -4.39 2.89
N ASN A 21 15.58 -4.09 1.69
CA ASN A 21 14.67 -2.98 1.47
C ASN A 21 13.19 -3.38 1.61
N ARG A 22 12.87 -4.63 2.00
CA ARG A 22 11.49 -5.09 2.16
C ARG A 22 10.83 -4.43 3.37
N LEU A 23 9.50 -4.33 3.33
CA LEU A 23 8.67 -3.81 4.42
C LEU A 23 7.94 -4.97 5.13
N VAL A 24 7.28 -4.68 6.24
CA VAL A 24 6.40 -5.64 6.92
C VAL A 24 4.96 -5.42 6.46
N PHE A 25 4.29 -6.50 6.06
CA PHE A 25 2.86 -6.50 5.77
C PHE A 25 2.10 -7.21 6.89
N LEU A 26 1.16 -6.50 7.51
CA LEU A 26 0.36 -7.02 8.60
C LEU A 26 -1.10 -7.14 8.18
N PHE A 27 -1.69 -8.29 8.43
CA PHE A 27 -3.10 -8.56 8.16
C PHE A 27 -3.84 -8.91 9.45
N PHE A 28 -4.73 -8.01 9.89
CA PHE A 28 -5.59 -8.24 11.04
C PHE A 28 -6.95 -8.76 10.58
N HIS A 29 -7.37 -9.88 11.16
CA HIS A 29 -8.59 -10.59 10.78
C HIS A 29 -9.34 -11.14 11.98
N ASP A 30 -10.61 -11.49 11.74
CA ASP A 30 -11.45 -12.23 12.68
C ASP A 30 -12.04 -13.45 11.95
N ILE A 31 -12.40 -14.49 12.71
CA ILE A 31 -13.07 -15.70 12.21
C ILE A 31 -14.50 -15.37 11.76
N ALA A 32 -15.21 -14.52 12.52
CA ALA A 32 -16.59 -14.10 12.26
C ALA A 32 -16.66 -12.85 11.34
N CYS A 33 -15.81 -12.77 10.33
CA CYS A 33 -15.68 -11.62 9.43
C CYS A 33 -15.76 -12.04 7.96
N GLY A 34 -16.90 -11.76 7.30
CA GLY A 34 -17.10 -12.13 5.89
C GLY A 34 -16.11 -11.44 4.92
N GLY A 35 -15.69 -10.20 5.21
CA GLY A 35 -14.65 -9.53 4.42
C GLY A 35 -13.28 -10.21 4.56
N CYS A 36 -12.97 -10.77 5.73
CA CYS A 36 -11.75 -11.49 6.02
C CYS A 36 -11.74 -12.84 5.31
N GLU A 37 -12.86 -13.57 5.33
CA GLU A 37 -13.04 -14.81 4.58
C GLU A 37 -12.85 -14.57 3.07
N LYS A 38 -13.49 -13.53 2.52
CA LYS A 38 -13.36 -13.19 1.10
C LYS A 38 -11.93 -12.77 0.73
N THR A 39 -11.24 -12.04 1.61
CA THR A 39 -9.81 -11.71 1.42
C THR A 39 -8.99 -12.99 1.33
N LYS A 40 -9.16 -13.93 2.28
CA LYS A 40 -8.39 -15.18 2.32
C LYS A 40 -8.68 -16.10 1.13
N THR A 41 -9.93 -16.19 0.69
CA THR A 41 -10.36 -17.19 -0.32
C THR A 41 -10.30 -16.67 -1.75
N ASN A 42 -10.40 -15.36 -1.98
CA ASN A 42 -10.40 -14.75 -3.31
C ASN A 42 -9.14 -13.93 -3.59
N THR A 43 -8.74 -13.07 -2.65
CA THR A 43 -7.64 -12.10 -2.86
C THR A 43 -6.27 -12.75 -2.63
N PHE A 44 -6.09 -13.43 -1.50
CA PHE A 44 -4.82 -14.07 -1.14
C PHE A 44 -4.55 -15.40 -1.85
N THR A 45 -5.48 -15.89 -2.66
CA THR A 45 -5.29 -17.04 -3.56
C THR A 45 -4.95 -16.61 -4.99
N HIS A 46 -5.05 -15.31 -5.30
CA HIS A 46 -4.75 -14.80 -6.64
C HIS A 46 -3.22 -14.75 -6.87
N PRO A 47 -2.68 -15.38 -7.94
CA PRO A 47 -1.23 -15.53 -8.11
C PRO A 47 -0.44 -14.22 -8.04
N SER A 48 -0.91 -13.16 -8.71
CA SER A 48 -0.23 -11.86 -8.71
C SER A 48 -0.18 -11.20 -7.32
N VAL A 49 -1.19 -11.44 -6.48
CA VAL A 49 -1.21 -10.92 -5.10
C VAL A 49 -0.21 -11.69 -4.24
N VAL A 50 -0.17 -13.02 -4.37
CA VAL A 50 0.79 -13.85 -3.64
C VAL A 50 2.22 -13.50 -4.02
N GLU A 51 2.49 -13.37 -5.33
CA GLU A 51 3.79 -13.01 -5.86
C GLU A 51 4.25 -11.65 -5.33
N PHE A 52 3.37 -10.64 -5.39
CA PHE A 52 3.68 -9.31 -4.91
C PHE A 52 3.98 -9.28 -3.40
N ILE A 53 3.11 -9.90 -2.58
CA ILE A 53 3.32 -9.96 -1.13
C ILE A 53 4.63 -10.68 -0.80
N SER A 54 4.88 -11.82 -1.44
CA SER A 54 6.06 -12.64 -1.15
C SER A 54 7.37 -11.97 -1.58
N GLY A 55 7.35 -11.18 -2.65
CA GLY A 55 8.52 -10.45 -3.15
C GLY A 55 8.83 -9.19 -2.34
N ALA A 56 7.82 -8.39 -2.01
CA ALA A 56 8.02 -7.07 -1.43
C ALA A 56 7.95 -7.04 0.11
N PHE A 57 7.32 -8.03 0.76
CA PHE A 57 7.01 -7.96 2.18
C PHE A 57 7.35 -9.22 2.96
N ALA A 58 7.75 -9.07 4.23
CA ALA A 58 7.57 -10.12 5.21
C ALA A 58 6.16 -10.01 5.80
N ALA A 59 5.35 -11.05 5.59
CA ALA A 59 3.92 -11.03 5.93
C ALA A 59 3.63 -11.70 7.27
N VAL A 60 2.82 -11.06 8.10
CA VAL A 60 2.30 -11.59 9.37
C VAL A 60 0.79 -11.40 9.39
N ASN A 61 0.06 -12.37 9.92
CA ASN A 61 -1.37 -12.20 10.18
C ASN A 61 -1.68 -12.37 11.66
N PHE A 62 -2.68 -11.63 12.13
CA PHE A 62 -3.12 -11.63 13.51
C PHE A 62 -4.64 -11.82 13.56
N ASN A 63 -5.08 -12.84 14.31
CA ASN A 63 -6.46 -12.93 14.74
C ASN A 63 -6.67 -11.92 15.87
N VAL A 64 -7.59 -10.96 15.67
CA VAL A 64 -7.78 -9.84 16.62
C VAL A 64 -8.20 -10.28 18.02
N THR A 65 -8.84 -11.45 18.16
CA THR A 65 -9.26 -12.00 19.45
C THR A 65 -8.13 -12.73 20.18
N GLU A 66 -7.20 -13.33 19.45
CA GLU A 66 -6.07 -14.09 19.99
C GLU A 66 -4.84 -13.20 20.20
N SER A 67 -4.69 -12.14 19.41
CA SER A 67 -3.53 -11.24 19.38
C SER A 67 -3.84 -9.87 19.98
N GLN A 68 -4.48 -9.84 21.16
CA GLN A 68 -5.00 -8.61 21.77
C GLN A 68 -3.94 -7.51 21.96
N GLU A 69 -2.70 -7.88 22.30
CA GLU A 69 -1.58 -6.93 22.41
C GLU A 69 -1.29 -6.24 21.07
N MET A 70 -1.24 -7.01 19.98
CA MET A 70 -0.99 -6.48 18.64
C MET A 70 -2.17 -5.66 18.12
N THR A 71 -3.39 -6.11 18.37
CA THR A 71 -4.63 -5.38 18.07
C THR A 71 -4.62 -4.01 18.76
N ALA A 72 -4.24 -3.95 20.04
CA ALA A 72 -4.15 -2.72 20.80
C ALA A 72 -2.98 -1.83 20.33
N ARG A 73 -1.80 -2.41 20.08
CA ARG A 73 -0.60 -1.69 19.60
C ARG A 73 -0.87 -0.91 18.32
N TYR A 74 -1.62 -1.50 17.39
CA TYR A 74 -1.98 -0.86 16.13
C TYR A 74 -3.39 -0.25 16.12
N ASN A 75 -4.05 -0.09 17.27
CA ASN A 75 -5.41 0.48 17.34
C ASN A 75 -6.36 -0.08 16.26
N VAL A 76 -6.47 -1.42 16.19
CA VAL A 76 -7.31 -2.08 15.19
C VAL A 76 -8.74 -2.16 15.70
N GLU A 77 -9.63 -1.40 15.06
CA GLU A 77 -11.05 -1.29 15.44
C GLU A 77 -12.01 -2.01 14.47
N TRP A 78 -11.51 -2.37 13.28
CA TRP A 78 -12.31 -3.03 12.24
C TRP A 78 -11.48 -4.07 11.47
N THR A 79 -12.16 -5.07 10.90
CA THR A 79 -11.50 -6.11 10.09
C THR A 79 -12.20 -6.32 8.75
N PRO A 80 -11.47 -6.67 7.67
CA PRO A 80 -10.01 -6.80 7.64
C PRO A 80 -9.30 -5.44 7.73
N THR A 81 -8.18 -5.38 8.43
CA THR A 81 -7.26 -4.23 8.43
C THR A 81 -5.90 -4.68 7.93
N PHE A 82 -5.30 -3.86 7.07
CA PHE A 82 -4.02 -4.11 6.47
C PHE A 82 -3.09 -2.96 6.80
N ILE A 83 -1.86 -3.28 7.22
CA ILE A 83 -0.85 -2.29 7.59
C ILE A 83 0.45 -2.61 6.88
N ILE A 84 1.08 -1.59 6.32
CA ILE A 84 2.49 -1.61 5.93
C ILE A 84 3.29 -0.93 7.04
N ALA A 85 4.32 -1.62 7.54
CA ALA A 85 5.19 -1.12 8.59
C ALA A 85 6.67 -1.19 8.18
N ASP A 86 7.48 -0.31 8.78
CA ASP A 86 8.93 -0.32 8.59
C ASP A 86 9.62 -1.45 9.37
N GLU A 87 10.96 -1.53 9.28
CA GLU A 87 11.78 -2.53 9.95
C GLU A 87 11.70 -2.48 11.48
N HIS A 88 11.21 -1.38 12.05
CA HIS A 88 10.98 -1.21 13.48
C HIS A 88 9.54 -1.53 13.88
N GLY A 89 8.70 -1.94 12.93
CA GLY A 89 7.29 -2.22 13.18
C GLY A 89 6.52 -0.94 13.51
N ARG A 90 6.95 0.21 12.97
CA ARG A 90 6.18 1.44 12.97
C ARG A 90 5.29 1.44 11.73
N GLU A 91 3.99 1.63 11.95
CA GLU A 91 3.01 1.78 10.88
C GLU A 91 3.37 2.98 9.98
N LEU A 92 3.42 2.71 8.68
CA LEU A 92 3.62 3.70 7.63
C LEU A 92 2.31 3.98 6.89
N GLU A 93 1.56 2.93 6.55
CA GLU A 93 0.32 3.03 5.80
C GLU A 93 -0.70 1.99 6.24
N ARG A 94 -1.99 2.30 6.03
CA ARG A 94 -3.12 1.46 6.38
C ARG A 94 -4.24 1.56 5.36
N TRP A 95 -4.89 0.44 5.10
CA TRP A 95 -6.25 0.43 4.55
C TRP A 95 -7.13 -0.59 5.27
N VAL A 96 -8.44 -0.39 5.18
CA VAL A 96 -9.45 -1.13 5.94
C VAL A 96 -10.55 -1.59 5.00
N GLY A 97 -11.00 -2.83 5.16
CA GLY A 97 -12.06 -3.42 4.36
C GLY A 97 -11.57 -4.25 3.18
N TYR A 98 -12.44 -5.12 2.69
CA TYR A 98 -12.13 -6.03 1.59
C TYR A 98 -11.99 -5.29 0.25
N LEU A 99 -11.01 -5.73 -0.55
CA LEU A 99 -10.90 -5.42 -1.97
C LEU A 99 -10.71 -6.72 -2.79
N PRO A 100 -11.29 -6.82 -4.00
CA PRO A 100 -11.00 -7.92 -4.92
C PRO A 100 -9.54 -7.87 -5.42
N PRO A 101 -9.02 -8.95 -6.05
CA PRO A 101 -7.59 -9.08 -6.35
C PRO A 101 -6.94 -7.90 -7.09
N GLU A 102 -7.57 -7.40 -8.14
CA GLU A 102 -7.04 -6.32 -8.98
C GLU A 102 -6.98 -4.98 -8.21
N ASP A 103 -8.08 -4.60 -7.55
CA ASP A 103 -8.14 -3.41 -6.71
C ASP A 103 -7.19 -3.51 -5.51
N PHE A 104 -7.08 -4.70 -4.90
CA PHE A 104 -6.17 -4.95 -3.79
C PHE A 104 -4.71 -4.78 -4.23
N LEU A 105 -4.34 -5.26 -5.41
CA LEU A 105 -3.00 -5.10 -5.94
C LEU A 105 -2.68 -3.61 -6.20
N CYS A 106 -3.62 -2.86 -6.79
CA CYS A 106 -3.49 -1.41 -6.96
C CYS A 106 -3.35 -0.70 -5.59
N GLN A 107 -4.17 -1.07 -4.60
CA GLN A 107 -4.09 -0.52 -3.24
C GLN A 107 -2.75 -0.85 -2.57
N MET A 108 -2.21 -2.06 -2.78
CA MET A 108 -0.91 -2.44 -2.24
C MET A 108 0.22 -1.62 -2.86
N HIS A 109 0.24 -1.44 -4.18
CA HIS A 109 1.21 -0.57 -4.85
C HIS A 109 1.10 0.87 -4.35
N LEU A 110 -0.12 1.39 -4.20
CA LEU A 110 -0.36 2.74 -3.71
C LEU A 110 0.20 2.88 -2.29
N SER A 111 -0.17 1.97 -1.39
CA SER A 111 0.26 1.99 0.00
C SER A 111 1.76 1.78 0.15
N MET A 112 2.39 0.96 -0.70
CA MET A 112 3.84 0.80 -0.73
C MET A 112 4.54 2.09 -1.15
N GLY A 113 4.08 2.75 -2.21
CA GLY A 113 4.67 4.00 -2.66
C GLY A 113 4.51 5.14 -1.64
N LEU A 114 3.36 5.20 -0.96
CA LEU A 114 3.16 6.14 0.15
C LEU A 114 4.07 5.83 1.35
N ALA A 115 4.21 4.55 1.71
CA ALA A 115 5.14 4.08 2.73
C ALA A 115 6.59 4.49 2.40
N ASP A 116 7.01 4.31 1.14
CA ASP A 116 8.34 4.70 0.67
C ASP A 116 8.58 6.21 0.74
N ILE A 117 7.56 7.05 0.50
CA ILE A 117 7.66 8.50 0.72
C ILE A 117 7.98 8.82 2.20
N HIS A 118 7.32 8.14 3.15
CA HIS A 118 7.54 8.38 4.59
C HIS A 118 8.98 8.07 5.03
N ILE A 119 9.63 7.11 4.38
CA ILE A 119 11.02 6.72 4.63
C ILE A 119 12.01 7.24 3.57
N LYS A 120 11.58 8.21 2.75
CA LYS A 120 12.39 8.94 1.75
C LYS A 120 12.98 8.09 0.63
N ARG A 121 12.32 6.99 0.26
CA ARG A 121 12.66 6.14 -0.88
C ARG A 121 11.90 6.60 -2.13
N PHE A 122 12.15 7.83 -2.58
CA PHE A 122 11.32 8.47 -3.60
C PHE A 122 11.31 7.76 -4.96
N LYS A 123 12.43 7.13 -5.35
CA LYS A 123 12.51 6.34 -6.59
C LYS A 123 11.71 5.04 -6.54
N ASP A 124 11.71 4.37 -5.37
CA ASP A 124 10.90 3.17 -5.15
C ASP A 124 9.41 3.54 -5.14
N ALA A 125 9.07 4.69 -4.52
CA ALA A 125 7.72 5.24 -4.56
C ALA A 125 7.25 5.55 -5.99
N GLU A 126 8.08 6.20 -6.80
CA GLU A 126 7.78 6.47 -8.21
C GLU A 126 7.47 5.18 -8.97
N SER A 127 8.31 4.15 -8.83
CA SER A 127 8.11 2.84 -9.49
C SER A 127 6.80 2.17 -9.06
N ALA A 128 6.42 2.29 -7.79
CA ALA A 128 5.17 1.75 -7.28
C ALA A 128 3.94 2.45 -7.90
N PHE A 129 3.98 3.78 -8.02
CA PHE A 129 2.90 4.55 -8.64
C PHE A 129 2.84 4.36 -10.16
N GLU A 130 3.99 4.32 -10.83
CA GLU A 130 4.08 4.09 -12.28
C GLU A 130 3.39 2.78 -12.67
N TRP A 131 3.62 1.70 -11.90
CA TRP A 131 2.93 0.42 -12.13
C TRP A 131 1.41 0.57 -12.17
N ILE A 132 0.80 1.35 -11.26
CA ILE A 132 -0.65 1.57 -11.26
C ILE A 132 -1.06 2.33 -12.52
N LEU A 133 -0.30 3.35 -12.90
CA LEU A 133 -0.65 4.24 -14.01
C LEU A 133 -0.48 3.58 -15.38
N ASP A 134 0.47 2.66 -15.51
CA ASP A 134 0.74 1.94 -16.76
C ASP A 134 -0.21 0.75 -16.93
N TYR A 135 -0.42 -0.04 -15.88
CA TYR A 135 -1.19 -1.27 -15.97
C TYR A 135 -2.67 -1.09 -15.61
N ASN A 136 -3.00 -0.13 -14.73
CA ASN A 136 -4.35 0.06 -14.19
C ASN A 136 -4.77 1.56 -14.16
N PRO A 137 -4.66 2.31 -15.26
CA PRO A 137 -4.90 3.76 -15.27
C PRO A 137 -6.35 4.17 -14.93
N ASN A 138 -7.29 3.23 -14.86
CA ASN A 138 -8.68 3.48 -14.51
C ASN A 138 -9.03 3.04 -13.08
N ALA A 139 -8.10 2.45 -12.33
CA ALA A 139 -8.34 2.05 -10.95
C ALA A 139 -8.64 3.26 -10.07
N ASP A 140 -9.42 3.06 -9.01
CA ASP A 140 -9.74 4.12 -8.04
C ASP A 140 -8.49 4.72 -7.39
N ALA A 141 -7.42 3.92 -7.25
CA ALA A 141 -6.12 4.34 -6.74
C ALA A 141 -5.31 5.21 -7.72
N ALA A 142 -5.61 5.17 -9.03
CA ALA A 142 -4.77 5.79 -10.06
C ALA A 142 -4.65 7.33 -9.93
N PRO A 143 -5.72 8.10 -9.66
CA PRO A 143 -5.59 9.55 -9.44
C PRO A 143 -4.71 9.88 -8.22
N GLU A 144 -4.80 9.10 -7.15
CA GLU A 144 -3.96 9.26 -5.96
C GLU A 144 -2.49 8.95 -6.26
N ALA A 145 -2.26 7.82 -6.93
CA ALA A 145 -0.93 7.42 -7.37
C ALA A 145 -0.27 8.51 -8.24
N ARG A 146 -1.00 9.09 -9.20
CA ARG A 146 -0.49 10.19 -10.04
C ARG A 146 -0.13 11.42 -9.20
N TYR A 147 -0.98 11.79 -8.23
CA TYR A 147 -0.70 12.91 -7.34
C TYR A 147 0.60 12.71 -6.57
N PHE A 148 0.76 11.55 -5.92
CA PHE A 148 1.94 11.28 -5.10
C PHE A 148 3.18 10.93 -5.91
N MET A 149 3.06 10.45 -7.14
CA MET A 149 4.19 10.35 -8.08
C MET A 149 4.80 11.72 -8.35
N GLY A 150 3.98 12.75 -8.57
CA GLY A 150 4.45 14.14 -8.68
C GLY A 150 5.17 14.62 -7.41
N VAL A 151 4.61 14.30 -6.24
CA VAL A 151 5.23 14.64 -4.94
C VAL A 151 6.58 13.92 -4.74
N ALA A 152 6.68 12.64 -5.11
CA ALA A 152 7.91 11.86 -5.01
C ALA A 152 9.00 12.45 -5.91
N LEU A 153 8.68 12.74 -7.18
CA LEU A 153 9.58 13.38 -8.14
C LEU A 153 10.09 14.75 -7.67
N TYR A 154 9.18 15.59 -7.16
CA TYR A 154 9.56 16.87 -6.57
C TYR A 154 10.47 16.71 -5.35
N LYS A 155 10.18 15.74 -4.46
CA LYS A 155 11.02 15.49 -3.28
C LYS A 155 12.40 14.94 -3.61
N ASP A 156 12.54 14.19 -4.71
CA ASP A 156 13.84 13.68 -5.18
C ASP A 156 14.69 14.77 -5.85
N SER A 157 14.07 15.64 -6.66
CA SER A 157 14.76 16.61 -7.51
C SER A 157 14.83 18.04 -6.95
N GLY A 158 13.83 18.46 -6.17
CA GLY A 158 13.59 19.85 -5.80
C GLY A 158 12.99 20.72 -6.92
N ASP A 159 12.57 20.13 -8.04
CA ASP A 159 12.06 20.87 -9.21
C ASP A 159 10.52 20.93 -9.22
N ASP A 160 9.97 22.12 -9.04
CA ASP A 160 8.52 22.39 -9.03
C ASP A 160 7.83 22.05 -10.36
N GLU A 161 8.58 21.95 -11.46
CA GLU A 161 8.05 21.57 -12.76
C GLU A 161 7.36 20.19 -12.73
N HIS A 162 7.82 19.27 -11.87
CA HIS A 162 7.17 17.97 -11.68
C HIS A 162 5.74 18.11 -11.14
N LEU A 163 5.50 19.05 -10.24
CA LEU A 163 4.18 19.30 -9.66
C LEU A 163 3.23 19.91 -10.70
N LYS A 164 3.74 20.84 -11.51
CA LYS A 164 2.98 21.48 -12.61
C LYS A 164 2.51 20.45 -13.63
N ARG A 165 3.43 19.66 -14.16
CA ARG A 165 3.14 18.57 -15.12
C ARG A 165 2.17 17.55 -14.54
N THR A 166 2.28 17.26 -13.25
CA THR A 166 1.36 16.36 -12.56
C THR A 166 -0.05 16.92 -12.58
N TRP A 167 -0.23 18.20 -12.22
CA TRP A 167 -1.54 18.83 -12.29
C TRP A 167 -2.12 18.82 -13.72
N GLU A 168 -1.33 19.19 -14.73
CA GLU A 168 -1.78 19.19 -16.13
C GLU A 168 -2.26 17.80 -16.57
N ALA A 169 -1.47 16.77 -16.29
CA ALA A 169 -1.81 15.39 -16.61
C ALA A 169 -3.08 14.93 -15.90
N MET A 170 -3.25 15.28 -14.62
CA MET A 170 -4.43 14.94 -13.84
C MET A 170 -5.67 15.71 -14.30
N ASN A 171 -5.54 16.99 -14.62
CA ASN A 171 -6.64 17.81 -15.11
C ASN A 171 -7.16 17.30 -16.46
N HIS A 172 -6.26 16.79 -17.30
CA HIS A 172 -6.63 16.13 -18.55
C HIS A 172 -7.26 14.75 -18.32
N ARG A 173 -6.64 13.89 -17.50
CA ARG A 173 -7.00 12.46 -17.41
C ARG A 173 -8.11 12.13 -16.40
N TYR A 174 -8.16 12.89 -15.31
CA TYR A 174 -9.06 12.70 -14.17
C TYR A 174 -9.75 14.02 -13.80
N PRO A 175 -10.43 14.70 -14.74
CA PRO A 175 -11.04 15.99 -14.47
C PRO A 175 -12.06 15.90 -13.34
N GLY A 176 -12.00 16.83 -12.38
CA GLY A 176 -12.94 16.90 -11.25
C GLY A 176 -12.76 15.85 -10.14
N ASN A 177 -11.81 14.91 -10.27
CA ASN A 177 -11.47 13.96 -9.22
C ASN A 177 -10.95 14.68 -7.95
N PHE A 178 -11.15 14.08 -6.79
CA PHE A 178 -10.71 14.60 -5.50
C PHE A 178 -9.21 14.96 -5.46
N TRP A 179 -8.35 14.08 -5.99
CA TRP A 179 -6.91 14.31 -6.03
C TRP A 179 -6.51 15.38 -7.05
N THR A 180 -7.22 15.48 -8.17
CA THR A 180 -7.03 16.57 -9.15
C THR A 180 -7.36 17.93 -8.54
N LYS A 181 -8.40 18.01 -7.69
CA LYS A 181 -8.72 19.24 -6.95
C LYS A 181 -7.59 19.64 -6.00
N LYS A 182 -6.96 18.69 -5.31
CA LYS A 182 -5.78 18.95 -4.47
C LYS A 182 -4.59 19.45 -5.30
N ALA A 183 -4.33 18.82 -6.45
CA ALA A 183 -3.25 19.20 -7.35
C ALA A 183 -3.40 20.61 -7.95
N SER A 184 -4.61 21.20 -7.92
CA SER A 184 -4.83 22.56 -8.46
C SER A 184 -3.98 23.66 -7.81
N ALA A 185 -3.41 23.40 -6.62
CA ALA A 185 -2.40 24.27 -6.02
C ALA A 185 -1.13 24.42 -6.87
N TRP A 186 -0.89 23.52 -7.83
CA TRP A 186 0.28 23.49 -8.71
C TRP A 186 0.01 24.03 -10.12
N SER A 187 -1.14 24.68 -10.34
CA SER A 187 -1.63 25.10 -11.67
C SER A 187 -0.99 26.36 -12.25
N HIS A 188 0.13 26.83 -11.70
CA HIS A 188 0.71 28.16 -11.95
C HIS A 188 1.96 28.16 -12.82
#